data_AF-A0A8B9G7D9-F1
#
_entry.id   AF-A0A8B9G7D9-F1
#
_cell.length_a   1.000
_cell.length_b   1.000
_cell.length_c   1.000
_cell.angle_alpha   90.00
_cell.angle_beta   90.00
_cell.angle_gamma   90.00
#
_symmetry.space_group_name_H-M   'P 1'
#
loop_
_entity.id
_entity.type
_entity.pdbx_description
1 polymer ?
#
loop_
_entity_poly.entity_id
_entity_poly.type
_entity_poly.pdbx_seq_one_letter_code
_entity_poly.pdbx_strand_id
1 'polypeptide(L)'
;MFKSTFQSGFLSVLYGIGSKPFQIWDKKVRRCRGPWEQTSGVGLMHNLLTTYIMCPVDPKKTLDIKLPFLVMIMKNLKKYFTFEVQVLDDKNVHRRFRASNYQSTIRVKPFICTMPMRLDDGWNQIQFNLSDFMRRAYRTSCIKTLRVQIHANCQDELPAEFKLYLPVQNKAKVS
;
A
#
# COMPACT_ATOMS: atom_id res chain seq x y z
N MET A 1 5.47 0.53 15.70
CA MET A 1 5.09 -0.88 15.93
C MET A 1 6.30 -1.78 15.79
N PHE A 2 7.11 -1.58 14.75
CA PHE A 2 8.34 -2.32 14.49
C PHE A 2 9.62 -1.57 14.92
N LYS A 3 9.48 -0.52 15.74
CA LYS A 3 10.59 0.38 16.15
C LYS A 3 11.72 -0.36 16.88
N SER A 4 11.38 -1.37 17.68
CA SER A 4 12.30 -2.21 18.46
C SER A 4 12.59 -3.56 17.81
N THR A 5 12.02 -3.84 16.65
CA THR A 5 12.21 -5.10 15.95
C THR A 5 13.50 -5.04 15.11
N PHE A 6 14.22 -6.15 15.03
CA PHE A 6 15.37 -6.26 14.13
C PHE A 6 14.89 -6.15 12.68
N GLN A 7 15.35 -5.12 11.96
CA GLN A 7 14.96 -4.83 10.58
C GLN A 7 16.14 -5.07 9.64
N SER A 8 16.54 -6.33 9.49
CA SER A 8 17.57 -6.75 8.53
C SER A 8 17.00 -7.84 7.62
N GLY A 9 17.30 -7.78 6.32
CA GLY A 9 16.73 -8.70 5.33
C GLY A 9 15.25 -8.42 5.06
N PHE A 10 14.36 -9.33 5.48
CA PHE A 10 12.94 -9.31 5.14
C PHE A 10 12.07 -9.01 6.36
N LEU A 11 11.04 -8.20 6.14
CA LEU A 11 9.96 -8.00 7.10
C LEU A 11 8.63 -8.17 6.38
N SER A 12 7.93 -9.28 6.66
CA SER A 12 6.58 -9.52 6.14
C SER A 12 5.56 -8.81 7.03
N VAL A 13 4.73 -7.95 6.42
CA VAL A 13 3.68 -7.19 7.12
C VAL A 13 2.30 -7.83 6.90
N LEU A 14 2.12 -8.59 5.81
CA LEU A 14 0.89 -9.32 5.50
C LEU A 14 1.25 -10.64 4.83
N TYR A 15 0.75 -11.73 5.39
CA TYR A 15 0.93 -13.07 4.84
C TYR A 15 -0.40 -13.80 4.81
N GLY A 16 -0.93 -14.07 3.61
CA GLY A 16 -2.25 -14.70 3.43
C GLY A 16 -2.37 -16.13 3.97
N ILE A 17 -1.25 -16.84 4.11
CA ILE A 17 -1.21 -18.24 4.58
C ILE A 17 -0.89 -18.26 6.08
N GLY A 18 -1.90 -18.00 6.92
CA GLY A 18 -1.75 -18.02 8.38
C GLY A 18 -3.10 -18.04 9.10
N SER A 19 -3.10 -18.38 10.39
CA SER A 19 -4.34 -18.48 11.18
C SER A 19 -5.04 -17.12 11.39
N LYS A 20 -4.29 -16.00 11.36
CA LYS A 20 -4.80 -14.62 11.51
C LYS A 20 -4.02 -13.62 10.62
N PRO A 21 -4.22 -13.63 9.29
CA PRO A 21 -3.43 -12.80 8.35
C PRO A 21 -3.61 -11.29 8.59
N PHE A 22 -4.75 -10.85 9.15
CA PHE A 22 -5.07 -9.44 9.40
C PHE A 22 -4.80 -8.98 10.83
N GLN A 23 -4.00 -9.69 11.63
CA GLN A 23 -3.81 -9.36 13.06
C GLN A 23 -3.36 -7.91 13.32
N ILE A 24 -2.58 -7.34 12.39
CA ILE A 24 -2.06 -5.96 12.48
C ILE A 24 -2.73 -5.00 11.47
N TRP A 25 -3.72 -5.47 10.72
CA TRP A 25 -4.42 -4.74 9.68
C TRP A 25 -5.86 -4.49 10.10
N ASP A 26 -6.29 -3.24 10.09
CA ASP A 26 -7.69 -2.89 10.30
C ASP A 26 -8.44 -3.04 8.99
N LYS A 27 -9.50 -3.84 9.01
CA LYS A 27 -10.43 -3.98 7.89
C LYS A 27 -11.52 -2.93 8.04
N LYS A 28 -11.33 -1.77 7.42
CA LYS A 28 -12.39 -0.76 7.34
C LYS A 28 -13.24 -1.01 6.10
N VAL A 29 -14.37 -1.65 6.30
CA VAL A 29 -15.47 -1.63 5.34
C VAL A 29 -16.37 -0.45 5.73
N ARG A 30 -16.22 0.71 5.09
CA ARG A 30 -17.27 1.73 5.19
C ARG A 30 -18.40 1.28 4.27
N ARG A 31 -19.35 0.52 4.83
CA ARG A 31 -20.70 0.44 4.24
C ARG A 31 -21.30 1.84 4.38
N CYS A 32 -21.29 2.63 3.30
CA CYS A 32 -22.08 3.85 3.27
C CYS A 32 -23.56 3.47 3.26
N ARG A 33 -24.18 3.29 4.44
CA ARG A 33 -25.58 3.70 4.63
C ARG A 33 -25.53 5.19 4.95
N GLY A 34 -25.47 6.00 3.90
CA GLY A 34 -25.68 7.44 3.98
C GLY A 34 -27.04 7.78 3.36
N PRO A 35 -27.64 8.93 3.70
CA PRO A 35 -29.01 9.30 3.34
C PRO A 35 -29.14 9.69 1.85
N TRP A 36 -28.96 8.73 0.95
CA TRP A 36 -29.23 8.88 -0.49
C TRP A 36 -30.00 7.70 -1.07
N GLU A 37 -30.69 6.90 -0.23
CA GLU A 37 -31.80 6.04 -0.66
C GLU A 37 -32.99 6.92 -1.11
N GLN A 38 -32.80 7.68 -2.19
CA GLN A 38 -33.87 8.34 -2.95
C GLN A 38 -33.33 8.96 -4.24
N THR A 39 -32.66 8.17 -5.07
CA THR A 39 -32.65 8.45 -6.52
C THR A 39 -32.59 7.13 -7.26
N SER A 40 -33.73 6.80 -7.81
CA SER A 40 -34.03 5.67 -8.67
C SER A 40 -33.08 5.59 -9.86
N GLY A 41 -32.64 4.38 -10.19
CA GLY A 41 -32.18 4.01 -11.52
C GLY A 41 -30.89 4.67 -12.00
N VAL A 42 -29.74 4.09 -11.66
CA VAL A 42 -28.54 3.93 -12.52
C VAL A 42 -27.53 3.12 -11.68
N GLY A 43 -26.97 2.08 -12.29
CA GLY A 43 -26.24 0.98 -11.63
C GLY A 43 -25.25 1.40 -10.54
N LEU A 44 -25.30 0.66 -9.43
CA LEU A 44 -24.37 0.72 -8.31
C LEU A 44 -22.92 0.54 -8.80
N MET A 45 -22.25 1.63 -9.18
CA MET A 45 -20.80 1.64 -9.26
C MET A 45 -20.28 1.48 -7.83
N HIS A 46 -19.83 0.27 -7.48
CA HIS A 46 -19.11 0.00 -6.24
C HIS A 46 -17.93 0.99 -6.13
N ASN A 47 -18.09 1.99 -5.28
CA ASN A 47 -17.09 3.03 -5.08
C ASN A 47 -15.80 2.41 -4.50
N LEU A 48 -14.73 2.38 -5.29
CA LEU A 48 -13.38 1.93 -4.88
C LEU A 48 -12.83 2.63 -3.63
N LEU A 49 -13.44 3.76 -3.26
CA LEU A 49 -13.02 4.62 -2.17
C LEU A 49 -13.49 4.12 -0.78
N THR A 50 -14.41 3.16 -0.70
CA THR A 50 -15.09 2.83 0.58
C THR A 50 -14.58 1.57 1.28
N THR A 51 -13.83 0.71 0.59
CA THR A 51 -13.30 -0.54 1.15
C THR A 51 -11.77 -0.55 1.07
N TYR A 52 -11.11 -0.58 2.22
CA TYR A 52 -9.66 -0.68 2.28
C TYR A 52 -9.20 -1.42 3.55
N ILE A 53 -8.01 -1.99 3.47
CA ILE A 53 -7.27 -2.48 4.63
C ILE A 53 -6.14 -1.49 4.94
N MET A 54 -5.91 -1.24 6.23
CA MET A 54 -4.90 -0.29 6.69
C MET A 54 -4.02 -0.92 7.76
N CYS A 55 -2.72 -0.66 7.68
CA CYS A 55 -1.76 -1.05 8.71
C CYS A 55 -0.94 0.16 9.14
N PRO A 56 -0.87 0.49 10.45
CA PRO A 56 -1.40 -0.27 11.58
C PRO A 56 -2.91 -0.02 11.83
N VAL A 57 -3.53 -0.86 12.67
CA VAL A 57 -4.96 -0.76 13.02
C VAL A 57 -5.30 0.58 13.67
N ASP A 58 -4.50 0.97 14.66
CA ASP A 58 -4.70 2.21 15.41
C ASP A 58 -4.18 3.41 14.60
N PRO A 59 -5.03 4.42 14.31
CA PRO A 59 -4.60 5.63 13.63
C PRO A 59 -3.50 6.42 14.34
N LYS A 60 -3.33 6.25 15.65
CA LYS A 60 -2.29 6.91 16.45
C LYS A 60 -0.95 6.16 16.39
N LYS A 61 -0.94 4.90 15.97
CA LYS A 61 0.27 4.09 15.85
C LYS A 61 0.88 4.23 14.46
N THR A 62 2.19 3.99 14.40
CA THR A 62 2.99 3.97 13.18
C THR A 62 3.69 2.62 13.04
N LEU A 63 3.98 2.20 11.81
CA LEU A 63 4.77 1.00 11.52
C LEU A 63 6.21 1.18 11.99
N ASP A 64 6.85 2.28 11.57
CA ASP A 64 8.26 2.62 11.82
C ASP A 64 9.25 1.66 11.13
N ILE A 65 8.98 1.31 9.87
CA ILE A 65 9.84 0.44 9.05
C ILE A 65 10.84 1.29 8.28
N LYS A 66 12.14 1.04 8.44
CA LYS A 66 13.24 1.78 7.80
C LYS A 66 13.70 1.20 6.46
N LEU A 67 13.15 0.05 6.05
CA LEU A 67 13.53 -0.61 4.81
C LEU A 67 13.13 0.23 3.58
N PRO A 68 14.01 0.38 2.58
CA PRO A 68 13.84 1.34 1.49
C PRO A 68 12.86 0.89 0.40
N PHE A 69 12.58 -0.40 0.33
CA PHE A 69 11.73 -0.98 -0.70
C PHE A 69 10.48 -1.61 -0.09
N LEU A 70 9.36 -1.44 -0.77
CA LEU A 70 8.11 -2.14 -0.54
C LEU A 70 7.85 -3.11 -1.70
N VAL A 71 7.68 -4.41 -1.45
CA VAL A 71 7.30 -5.37 -2.51
C VAL A 71 5.92 -5.96 -2.21
N MET A 72 5.11 -6.13 -3.26
CA MET A 72 3.75 -6.61 -3.14
C MET A 72 3.51 -7.61 -4.26
N ILE A 73 3.15 -8.84 -3.90
CA ILE A 73 2.72 -9.86 -4.86
C ILE A 73 1.20 -9.92 -4.85
N MET A 74 0.61 -9.74 -6.02
CA MET A 74 -0.84 -9.78 -6.20
C MET A 74 -1.26 -10.25 -7.57
N LYS A 75 -2.44 -10.86 -7.63
CA LYS A 75 -3.08 -11.22 -8.89
C LYS A 75 -3.88 -10.03 -9.43
N ASN A 76 -3.64 -9.67 -10.68
CA ASN A 76 -4.44 -8.69 -11.40
C ASN A 76 -5.80 -9.33 -11.73
N LEU A 77 -6.85 -8.79 -11.12
CA LEU A 77 -8.24 -9.22 -11.32
C LEU A 77 -8.95 -8.41 -12.41
N LYS A 78 -8.22 -7.63 -13.23
CA LYS A 78 -8.77 -6.69 -14.22
C LYS A 78 -9.77 -5.70 -13.62
N LYS A 79 -9.60 -5.38 -12.33
CA LYS A 79 -10.39 -4.41 -11.56
C LYS A 79 -9.52 -3.24 -11.16
N TYR A 80 -10.15 -2.12 -10.85
CA TYR A 80 -9.43 -0.96 -10.34
C TYR A 80 -8.80 -1.27 -8.98
N PHE A 81 -7.55 -0.86 -8.84
CA PHE A 81 -6.69 -1.14 -7.72
C PHE A 81 -5.87 0.10 -7.36
N THR A 82 -5.68 0.33 -6.07
CA THR A 82 -4.86 1.44 -5.55
C THR A 82 -4.25 1.05 -4.23
N PHE A 83 -3.01 1.46 -3.99
CA PHE A 83 -2.43 1.44 -2.65
C PHE A 83 -1.80 2.79 -2.32
N GLU A 84 -1.74 3.07 -1.03
CA GLU A 84 -1.15 4.28 -0.46
C GLU A 84 -0.12 3.91 0.61
N VAL A 85 1.03 4.56 0.57
CA VAL A 85 2.10 4.43 1.55
C VAL A 85 2.42 5.80 2.11
N GLN A 86 2.38 5.92 3.43
CA GLN A 86 2.79 7.12 4.14
C GLN A 86 4.21 6.94 4.66
N VAL A 87 5.07 7.91 4.37
CA VAL A 87 6.48 7.94 4.78
C VAL A 87 6.80 9.21 5.55
N LEU A 88 7.81 9.13 6.41
CA LEU A 88 8.44 10.27 7.07
C LEU A 88 9.75 10.59 6.34
N ASP A 89 9.96 11.88 6.05
CA ASP A 89 11.19 12.37 5.44
C ASP A 89 12.17 12.98 6.44
N ASP A 90 13.38 13.30 5.97
CA ASP A 90 14.45 13.95 6.74
C ASP A 90 14.14 15.37 7.21
N LYS A 91 13.13 16.01 6.64
CA LYS A 91 12.59 17.30 7.06
C LYS A 91 11.43 17.17 8.05
N ASN A 92 11.21 15.96 8.57
CA ASN A 92 10.12 15.65 9.49
C ASN A 92 8.72 15.92 8.89
N VAL A 93 8.58 15.82 7.56
CA VAL A 93 7.32 15.97 6.83
C VAL A 93 6.76 14.60 6.49
N HIS A 94 5.46 14.45 6.73
CA HIS A 94 4.71 13.27 6.30
C HIS A 94 4.32 13.39 4.83
N ARG A 95 4.77 12.43 4.02
CA ARG A 95 4.45 12.37 2.59
C ARG A 95 3.73 11.08 2.25
N ARG A 96 2.82 11.16 1.27
CA ARG A 96 2.05 10.02 0.80
C ARG A 96 2.38 9.70 -0.64
N PHE A 97 2.60 8.43 -0.92
CA PHE A 97 2.66 7.91 -2.27
C PHE A 97 1.43 7.08 -2.53
N ARG A 98 0.70 7.41 -3.59
CA ARG A 98 -0.46 6.67 -4.04
C ARG A 98 -0.18 6.16 -5.44
N ALA A 99 -0.22 4.84 -5.61
CA ALA A 99 -0.12 4.23 -6.91
C ALA A 99 -1.46 3.62 -7.29
N SER A 100 -1.92 3.83 -8.52
CA SER A 100 -3.21 3.32 -9.00
C SER A 100 -3.15 2.87 -10.47
N ASN A 101 -3.98 1.89 -10.83
CA ASN A 101 -4.01 1.33 -12.19
C ASN A 101 -4.97 2.05 -13.16
N TYR A 102 -5.74 3.03 -12.68
CA TYR A 102 -6.63 3.87 -13.50
C TYR A 102 -6.08 5.27 -13.74
N GLN A 103 -5.02 5.66 -13.03
CA GLN A 103 -4.36 6.93 -13.26
C GLN A 103 -3.34 6.77 -14.40
N SER A 104 -3.28 7.76 -15.29
CA SER A 104 -2.36 7.76 -16.43
C SER A 104 -1.15 8.69 -16.25
N THR A 105 -1.28 9.72 -15.40
CA THR A 105 -0.27 10.77 -15.25
C THR A 105 0.29 10.82 -13.83
N ILE A 106 1.60 11.02 -13.69
CA ILE A 106 2.21 11.35 -12.40
C ILE A 106 1.78 12.76 -11.98
N ARG A 107 1.41 12.94 -10.72
CA ARG A 107 1.15 14.27 -10.13
C ARG A 107 1.84 14.37 -8.78
N VAL A 108 2.71 15.36 -8.63
CA VAL A 108 3.43 15.63 -7.39
C VAL A 108 2.83 16.87 -6.75
N LYS A 109 2.28 16.71 -5.54
CA LYS A 109 1.83 17.80 -4.66
C LYS A 109 2.65 17.76 -3.37
N PRO A 110 2.72 18.83 -2.58
CA PRO A 110 3.60 18.91 -1.41
C PRO A 110 3.52 17.70 -0.45
N PHE A 111 2.32 17.17 -0.21
CA PHE A 111 2.09 16.07 0.74
C PHE A 111 1.69 14.74 0.08
N ILE A 112 1.47 14.72 -1.24
CA ILE A 112 1.00 13.53 -1.95
C ILE A 112 1.57 13.46 -3.36
N CYS A 113 2.16 12.32 -3.69
CA CYS A 113 2.56 11.97 -5.04
C CYS A 113 1.66 10.84 -5.52
N THR A 114 0.92 11.09 -6.59
CA THR A 114 0.08 10.09 -7.24
C THR A 114 0.75 9.60 -8.51
N MET A 115 0.85 8.29 -8.69
CA MET A 115 1.56 7.68 -9.81
C MET A 115 0.72 6.58 -10.48
N PRO A 116 0.85 6.43 -11.81
CA PRO A 116 0.24 5.33 -12.53
C PRO A 116 0.97 4.02 -12.21
N MET A 117 0.25 2.91 -12.21
CA MET A 117 0.84 1.57 -12.29
C MET A 117 0.22 0.79 -13.44
N ARG A 118 1.02 -0.07 -14.06
CA ARG A 118 0.51 -1.07 -15.02
C ARG A 118 0.62 -2.43 -14.35
N LEU A 119 -0.42 -3.23 -14.54
CA LEU A 119 -0.49 -4.60 -14.04
C LEU A 119 -0.71 -5.51 -15.24
N ASP A 120 0.13 -6.51 -15.37
CA ASP A 120 0.00 -7.56 -16.38
C ASP A 120 -1.10 -8.53 -15.99
N ASP A 121 -1.54 -9.37 -16.92
CA ASP A 121 -2.53 -10.41 -16.63
C ASP A 121 -1.92 -11.50 -15.72
N GLY A 122 -2.67 -11.91 -14.69
CA GLY A 122 -2.21 -12.92 -13.73
C GLY A 122 -1.43 -12.35 -12.55
N TRP A 123 -0.37 -13.04 -12.12
CA TRP A 123 0.40 -12.69 -10.93
C TRP A 123 1.43 -11.59 -11.22
N ASN A 124 1.42 -10.55 -10.41
CA ASN A 124 2.27 -9.38 -10.51
C ASN A 124 3.10 -9.21 -9.24
N GLN A 125 4.39 -8.96 -9.39
CA GLN A 125 5.28 -8.53 -8.31
C GLN A 125 5.59 -7.04 -8.46
N ILE A 126 4.90 -6.22 -7.69
CA ILE A 126 5.10 -4.77 -7.66
C ILE A 126 6.26 -4.47 -6.71
N GLN A 127 7.31 -3.83 -7.21
CA GLN A 127 8.41 -3.34 -6.39
C GLN A 127 8.39 -1.82 -6.32
N PHE A 128 8.47 -1.28 -5.11
CA PHE A 128 8.25 0.13 -4.85
C PHE A 128 9.43 0.68 -4.06
N ASN A 129 10.33 1.38 -4.75
CA ASN A 129 11.52 1.98 -4.15
C ASN A 129 11.16 3.33 -3.52
N LEU A 130 10.78 3.31 -2.24
CA LEU A 130 10.38 4.51 -1.50
C LEU A 130 11.52 5.53 -1.42
N SER A 131 12.77 5.07 -1.32
CA SER A 131 13.93 5.96 -1.23
C SER A 131 14.18 6.71 -2.53
N ASP A 132 14.07 6.03 -3.68
CA ASP A 132 14.23 6.67 -4.99
C ASP A 132 13.06 7.60 -5.30
N PHE A 133 11.81 7.18 -5.01
CA PHE A 133 10.65 8.04 -5.21
C PHE A 133 10.69 9.31 -4.36
N MET A 134 11.14 9.23 -3.11
CA MET A 134 11.33 10.40 -2.25
C MET A 134 12.36 11.37 -2.81
N ARG A 135 13.50 10.84 -3.27
CA ARG A 135 14.56 11.64 -3.87
C ARG A 135 14.09 12.34 -5.14
N ARG A 136 13.37 11.63 -6.02
CA ARG A 136 12.87 12.18 -7.29
C ARG A 136 11.74 13.18 -7.12
N ALA A 137 10.77 12.89 -6.26
CA ALA A 137 9.59 13.73 -6.10
C ALA A 137 9.83 14.97 -5.22
N TYR A 138 10.67 14.85 -4.18
CA TYR A 138 10.77 15.87 -3.13
C TYR A 138 12.20 16.27 -2.79
N ARG A 139 13.22 15.62 -3.38
CA ARG A 139 14.64 15.82 -3.06
C ARG A 139 14.94 15.64 -1.57
N THR A 140 14.25 14.69 -0.94
CA THR A 140 14.44 14.32 0.48
C THR A 140 14.68 12.82 0.62
N SER A 141 15.24 12.42 1.77
CA SER A 141 15.50 11.02 2.10
C SER A 141 14.34 10.40 2.87
N CYS A 142 14.02 9.14 2.58
CA CYS A 142 13.04 8.38 3.33
C CYS A 142 13.66 7.91 4.66
N ILE A 143 13.12 8.34 5.80
CA ILE A 143 13.55 7.85 7.11
C ILE A 143 12.84 6.52 7.43
N LYS A 144 11.51 6.53 7.33
CA LYS A 144 10.69 5.37 7.72
C LYS A 144 9.31 5.41 7.10
N THR A 145 8.75 4.23 6.88
CA THR A 145 7.36 4.00 6.51
C THR A 145 6.49 3.99 7.76
N LEU A 146 5.43 4.79 7.71
CA LEU A 146 4.50 5.00 8.82
C LEU A 146 3.25 4.15 8.67
N ARG A 147 2.71 4.06 7.45
CA ARG A 147 1.41 3.43 7.19
C ARG A 147 1.34 2.90 5.78
N VAL A 148 0.63 1.78 5.62
CA VAL A 148 0.25 1.22 4.32
C VAL A 148 -1.26 1.06 4.29
N GLN A 149 -1.88 1.49 3.20
CA GLN A 149 -3.30 1.34 2.91
C GLN A 149 -3.48 0.70 1.55
N ILE A 150 -4.36 -0.29 1.46
CA ILE A 150 -4.64 -1.00 0.22
C ILE A 150 -6.13 -0.88 -0.06
N HIS A 151 -6.45 -0.18 -1.14
CA HIS A 151 -7.79 -0.02 -1.69
C HIS A 151 -7.95 -1.04 -2.81
N ALA A 152 -8.60 -2.14 -2.46
CA ALA A 152 -8.94 -3.17 -3.42
C ALA A 152 -10.45 -3.31 -3.49
N ASN A 153 -10.95 -3.65 -4.67
CA ASN A 153 -12.31 -4.15 -4.83
C ASN A 153 -12.38 -5.56 -4.22
N CYS A 154 -12.31 -5.61 -2.89
CA CYS A 154 -12.06 -6.79 -2.06
C CYS A 154 -13.31 -7.26 -1.34
N GLN A 155 -14.44 -7.19 -2.03
CA GLN A 155 -15.70 -7.54 -1.39
C GLN A 155 -15.97 -9.05 -1.38
N ASP A 156 -15.44 -9.82 -2.35
CA ASP A 156 -15.79 -11.25 -2.43
C ASP A 156 -14.61 -12.23 -2.28
N GLU A 157 -13.40 -11.89 -2.74
CA GLU A 157 -12.24 -12.75 -2.52
C GLU A 157 -10.99 -11.88 -2.42
N LEU A 158 -10.44 -11.72 -1.21
CA LEU A 158 -8.99 -11.57 -1.10
C LEU A 158 -8.46 -12.99 -1.36
N PRO A 159 -7.90 -13.33 -2.55
CA PRO A 159 -7.22 -14.61 -2.69
C PRO A 159 -6.29 -14.82 -1.50
N ALA A 160 -6.28 -16.05 -0.95
CA ALA A 160 -5.54 -16.46 0.25
C ALA A 160 -4.01 -16.27 0.15
N GLU A 161 -3.54 -15.61 -0.90
CA GLU A 161 -2.17 -15.57 -1.37
C GLU A 161 -1.67 -14.14 -1.66
N PHE A 162 -2.26 -13.10 -1.07
CA PHE A 162 -1.56 -11.81 -1.00
C PHE A 162 -0.32 -11.96 -0.13
N LYS A 163 0.84 -11.77 -0.75
CA LYS A 163 2.13 -11.84 -0.08
C LYS A 163 2.87 -10.53 -0.32
N LEU A 164 3.02 -9.71 0.71
CA LEU A 164 3.91 -8.54 0.68
C LEU A 164 5.30 -9.00 1.11
N TYR A 165 6.16 -9.24 0.13
CA TYR A 165 7.59 -9.45 0.38
C TYR A 165 8.31 -8.11 0.36
N LEU A 166 9.57 -8.02 0.76
CA LEU A 166 10.43 -6.88 0.43
C LEU A 166 11.63 -7.45 -0.36
N PRO A 167 12.28 -6.69 -1.25
CA PRO A 167 13.24 -7.25 -2.16
C PRO A 167 14.53 -7.65 -1.43
N VAL A 168 15.11 -8.72 -1.96
CA VAL A 168 16.35 -9.37 -1.53
C VAL A 168 17.53 -8.45 -1.84
N GLN A 169 18.44 -8.26 -0.90
CA GLN A 169 19.79 -7.78 -1.23
C GLN A 169 20.53 -8.90 -1.97
N ASN A 170 20.88 -8.68 -3.24
CA ASN A 170 21.91 -9.48 -3.88
C ASN A 170 23.18 -9.33 -3.02
N LYS A 171 23.55 -10.38 -2.28
CA LYS A 171 24.89 -10.49 -1.72
C LYS A 171 25.85 -10.49 -2.91
N ALA A 172 26.55 -9.39 -3.12
CA ALA A 172 27.73 -9.40 -3.97
C ALA A 172 28.65 -10.49 -3.43
N LYS A 173 28.92 -11.52 -4.24
CA LYS A 173 30.04 -12.42 -4.01
C LYS A 173 31.30 -11.56 -4.07
N VAL A 174 31.87 -11.26 -2.90
CA VAL A 174 33.26 -10.84 -2.84
C VAL A 174 34.07 -12.10 -3.15
N SER A 175 34.79 -12.02 -4.26
CA SER A 175 35.76 -13.00 -4.75
C SER A 175 36.81 -13.34 -3.71
#